data_AF-A0A952MIM1-F1
#
_entry.id   AF-A0A952MIM1-F1
#
_cell.length_a   1.000
_cell.length_b   1.000
_cell.length_c   1.000
_cell.angle_alpha   90.00
_cell.angle_beta   90.00
_cell.angle_gamma   90.00
#
_symmetry.space_group_name_H-M   'P 1'
#
loop_
_entity.id
_entity.type
_entity.pdbx_description
1 polymer ?
#
loop_
_entity_poly.entity_id
_entity_poly.type
_entity_poly.pdbx_seq_one_letter_code
_entity_poly.pdbx_strand_id
1 'polypeptide(L)' 'MKALVVTPKNSHEFRFVTNLLKKLGVGSSTVTQEELEDIGMSKLMRKVDKTKKASRAEIMKKLSA' A
#
# COMPACT_ATOMS: atom_id res chain seq x y z
N MET A 1 15.14 8.17 0.29
CA MET A 1 15.16 7.02 -0.64
C MET A 1 13.95 7.08 -1.56
N LYS A 2 14.10 6.70 -2.83
CA LYS A 2 12.98 6.52 -3.77
C LYS A 2 12.78 5.02 -3.95
N ALA A 3 11.55 4.55 -3.81
CA ALA A 3 11.20 3.13 -3.96
C ALA A 3 10.26 2.95 -5.16
N LEU A 4 10.38 1.81 -5.83
CA LEU A 4 9.51 1.42 -6.93
C LEU A 4 8.68 0.21 -6.49
N VAL A 5 7.35 0.37 -6.47
CA VAL A 5 6.40 -0.73 -6.23
C VAL A 5 5.82 -1.13 -7.58
N VAL A 6 5.95 -2.41 -7.93
CA VAL A 6 5.39 -2.98 -9.16
C VAL A 6 4.31 -3.98 -8.76
N THR A 7 3.11 -3.83 -9.30
CA THR A 7 1.96 -4.71 -9.08
C THR A 7 1.61 -5.43 -10.38
N PRO A 8 2.13 -6.65 -10.60
CA PRO A 8 1.83 -7.44 -11.80
C PRO A 8 0.36 -7.85 -11.83
N LYS A 9 -0.23 -7.96 -13.01
CA LYS A 9 -1.66 -8.32 -13.18
C LYS A 9 -1.92 -9.79 -12.92
N ASN A 10 -0.91 -10.65 -13.07
CA ASN A 10 -1.02 -12.09 -12.90
C ASN A 10 0.33 -12.74 -12.57
N SER A 11 0.30 -14.05 -12.30
CA SER A 11 1.46 -14.85 -11.92
C SER A 11 2.51 -14.98 -13.04
N HIS A 12 2.11 -14.94 -14.31
CA HIS A 12 3.02 -14.96 -15.45
C HIS A 12 3.85 -13.67 -15.53
N GLU A 13 3.18 -12.52 -15.42
CA GLU A 13 3.83 -11.22 -15.41
C GLU A 13 4.76 -11.07 -14.20
N PHE A 14 4.31 -11.48 -13.02
CA PHE A 14 5.14 -11.49 -11.81
C PHE A 14 6.44 -12.27 -12.01
N ARG A 15 6.35 -13.47 -12.58
CA ARG A 15 7.52 -14.31 -12.86
C ARG A 15 8.44 -13.70 -13.91
N PHE A 16 7.87 -13.14 -14.97
CA PHE A 16 8.63 -12.46 -16.02
C PHE A 16 9.43 -11.28 -15.46
N VAL A 17 8.79 -10.38 -14.73
CA VAL A 17 9.43 -9.19 -14.14
C VAL A 17 10.51 -9.58 -13.15
N THR A 18 10.23 -10.54 -12.26
CA THR A 18 11.20 -11.02 -11.26
C THR A 18 12.45 -11.59 -11.93
N ASN A 19 12.28 -12.40 -12.97
CA ASN A 19 13.39 -12.97 -13.73
C ASN A 19 14.19 -11.91 -14.50
N LEU A 20 13.51 -10.91 -15.05
CA LEU A 20 14.16 -9.79 -15.74
C LEU A 20 15.02 -8.99 -14.76
N LEU A 21 14.47 -8.57 -13.62
CA LEU A 21 15.20 -7.80 -12.61
C LEU A 21 16.43 -8.56 -12.10
N LYS A 22 16.28 -9.87 -11.86
CA LYS A 22 17.39 -10.74 -11.48
C LYS A 22 18.49 -10.78 -12.55
N LYS A 23 18.14 -10.89 -13.84
CA LYS A 23 19.11 -10.87 -14.95
C LYS A 23 19.84 -9.53 -15.08
N LEU A 24 19.16 -8.43 -14.75
CA LEU A 24 19.74 -7.09 -14.77
C LEU A 24 20.58 -6.78 -13.52
N GLY A 25 20.70 -7.71 -12.58
CA GLY A 25 21.41 -7.48 -11.31
C GLY A 25 20.69 -6.52 -10.37
N VAL A 26 19.39 -6.28 -10.58
CA VAL A 26 18.58 -5.42 -9.72
C VAL A 26 18.01 -6.25 -8.58
N GLY A 27 18.38 -5.90 -7.34
CA GLY A 27 17.78 -6.49 -6.15
C GLY A 27 16.29 -6.16 -6.07
N SER A 28 15.46 -7.19 -6.00
CA SER A 28 14.00 -7.06 -5.84
C SER A 28 13.53 -7.95 -4.71
N SER A 29 12.67 -7.41 -3.84
CA SER A 29 11.98 -8.15 -2.78
C SER A 29 10.48 -8.16 -3.05
N THR A 30 9.82 -9.24 -2.64
CA THR A 30 8.36 -9.29 -2.62
C THR A 30 7.82 -8.50 -1.45
N VAL A 31 6.67 -7.86 -1.64
CA VAL A 31 5.94 -7.16 -0.59
C VAL A 31 4.74 -8.03 -0.22
N THR A 32 4.52 -8.27 1.07
CA THR A 32 3.37 -9.02 1.55
C THR A 32 2.09 -8.20 1.41
N GLN A 33 0.94 -8.85 1.56
CA GLN A 33 -0.34 -8.13 1.55
C GLN A 33 -0.42 -7.12 2.70
N GLU A 34 -0.01 -7.49 3.91
CA GLU A 34 0.00 -6.60 5.08
C GLU A 34 0.87 -5.36 4.83
N GLU A 35 2.07 -5.55 4.26
CA GLU A 35 2.96 -4.43 3.92
C GLU A 35 2.34 -3.51 2.84
N LEU A 36 1.60 -4.06 1.87
CA LEU A 36 0.87 -3.26 0.88
C LEU A 36 -0.27 -2.45 1.53
N GLU A 37 -0.99 -3.05 2.47
CA GLU A 37 -2.05 -2.39 3.24
C GLU A 37 -1.48 -1.23 4.07
N ASP A 38 -0.34 -1.44 4.73
CA ASP A 38 0.38 -0.41 5.48
C ASP A 38 0.84 0.76 4.58
N ILE A 39 1.37 0.47 3.40
CA ILE A 39 1.71 1.49 2.40
C ILE A 39 0.47 2.27 1.98
N GLY A 40 -0.67 1.57 1.79
CA GLY A 40 -1.96 2.17 1.48
C GLY A 40 -2.45 3.11 2.59
N MET A 41 -2.46 2.63 3.82
CA MET A 41 -2.84 3.37 5.02
C MET A 41 -1.98 4.61 5.20
N SER A 42 -0.66 4.48 5.08
CA SER A 42 0.29 5.59 5.19
C SER A 42 0.00 6.68 4.16
N LYS A 43 -0.32 6.31 2.92
CA LYS A 43 -0.73 7.28 1.88
C LYS A 43 -2.03 8.00 2.23
N LEU A 44 -3.02 7.30 2.79
CA LEU A 44 -4.29 7.90 3.23
C LEU A 44 -4.06 8.86 4.40
N MET A 45 -3.29 8.45 5.40
CA MET A 45 -2.97 9.26 6.58
C MET A 45 -2.19 10.53 6.24
N ARG A 46 -1.34 10.50 5.21
CA ARG A 46 -0.65 11.70 4.72
C ARG A 46 -1.59 12.71 4.07
N LYS A 47 -2.73 12.28 3.54
CA LYS A 47 -3.72 13.14 2.87
C LYS A 47 -4.82 13.63 3.81
N VAL A 48 -4.88 13.12 5.04
CA VAL A 48 -5.96 13.47 5.98
C VAL A 48 -5.73 14.87 6.57
N ASP A 49 -6.80 15.64 6.68
CA ASP A 49 -6.80 16.89 7.44
C ASP A 49 -6.81 16.56 8.95
N LYS A 50 -5.70 16.86 9.63
CA LYS A 50 -5.51 16.59 11.06
C LYS A 50 -6.19 17.63 11.96
N THR A 51 -6.67 18.74 11.41
CA THR A 51 -7.38 19.78 12.17
C THR A 51 -8.87 19.49 12.30
N LYS A 52 -9.42 18.70 11.36
CA LYS A 52 -10.82 18.28 11.37
C LYS A 52 -11.07 17.25 12.48
N LYS A 53 -11.78 17.65 13.52
CA LYS A 53 -12.20 16.79 14.64
C LYS A 53 -13.61 16.25 14.40
N ALA A 54 -13.84 15.00 14.79
CA ALA A 54 -15.17 14.41 14.83
C ALA A 54 -15.75 14.51 16.25
N SER A 55 -17.04 14.83 16.35
CA SER A 55 -17.73 14.83 17.65
C SER A 55 -18.04 13.40 18.12
N ARG A 56 -18.22 13.22 19.43
CA ARG A 56 -18.65 11.93 19.99
C ARG A 56 -19.96 11.46 19.36
N ALA A 57 -20.93 12.36 19.16
CA ALA A 57 -22.21 12.03 18.55
C ALA A 57 -22.07 11.50 17.12
N GLU A 58 -21.23 12.13 16.29
CA GLU A 58 -20.93 11.65 14.93
C GLU A 58 -20.25 10.27 14.94
N ILE A 59 -19.33 10.03 15.88
CA ILE A 59 -18.65 8.74 16.01
C ILE A 59 -19.67 7.66 16.40
N MET A 60 -20.47 7.91 17.44
CA MET A 60 -21.44 6.93 17.93
C MET A 60 -22.49 6.57 16.87
N LYS A 61 -22.93 7.53 16.05
CA LYS A 61 -23.86 7.27 14.93
C LYS A 61 -23.31 6.27 13.91
N LYS A 62 -21.98 6.23 13.68
CA LYS A 62 -21.35 5.29 12.75
C LYS A 62 -21.14 3.90 13.35
N LEU A 63 -21.00 3.80 14.67
CA LEU A 63 -20.77 2.53 15.37
C LEU A 63 -22.06 1.76 15.65
N SER A 64 -23.20 2.46 15.70
CA SER A 64 -24.51 1.86 15.94
C SER A 64 -25.23 1.39 14.67
N ALA A 65 -24.57 1.45 13.51
CA ALA A 65 -25.11 1.07 12.20
C ALA A 65 -24.59 -0.30 11.76
#